data_AF-A0A1C7WAD7-F1
#
_entry.id   AF-A0A1C7WAD7-F1
#
_cell.length_a   1.000
_cell.length_b   1.000
_cell.length_c   1.000
_cell.angle_alpha   90.00
_cell.angle_beta   90.00
_cell.angle_gamma   90.00
#
_symmetry.space_group_name_H-M   'P 1'
#
loop_
_entity.id
_entity.type
_entity.pdbx_description
1 polymer ?
#
loop_
_entity_poly.entity_id
_entity_poly.type
_entity_poly.pdbx_seq_one_letter_code
_entity_poly.pdbx_strand_id
1 'polypeptide(L)' 'MLHLEPNQALDTLKSWYLSLDLSHHIKDQVSDLEIMLSDIKDILGEEKLREVLSCSEFLPENKKNQRVKDAIAFALDED' A
#
# COMPACT_ATOMS: atom_id res chain seq x y z
N MET A 1 9.38 -12.18 18.40
CA MET A 1 8.20 -11.61 17.74
C MET A 1 8.38 -10.10 17.74
N LEU A 2 8.55 -9.49 16.57
CA LEU A 2 8.51 -8.04 16.45
C LEU A 2 7.08 -7.61 16.74
N HIS A 3 6.80 -7.18 17.97
CA HIS A 3 5.65 -6.34 18.28
C HIS A 3 5.92 -4.97 17.64
N LEU A 4 5.80 -4.89 16.32
CA LEU A 4 5.67 -3.60 15.67
C LEU A 4 4.29 -3.08 16.07
N GLU A 5 4.29 -2.04 16.90
CA GLU A 5 3.09 -1.24 17.15
C GLU A 5 2.43 -0.97 15.78
N PRO A 6 1.13 -1.24 15.60
CA PRO A 6 0.50 -1.19 14.28
C PRO A 6 0.69 0.15 13.56
N ASN A 7 0.85 1.23 14.33
CA ASN A 7 1.18 2.56 13.83
C ASN A 7 2.62 2.68 13.28
N GLN A 8 3.62 2.04 13.90
CA GLN A 8 4.99 2.02 13.37
C GLN A 8 5.12 1.19 12.10
N ALA A 9 4.35 0.10 11.99
CA ALA A 9 4.23 -0.66 10.74
C ALA A 9 3.65 0.24 9.63
N LEU A 10 2.59 0.98 9.95
CA LEU A 10 1.97 1.95 9.04
C LEU A 10 2.94 3.05 8.61
N ASP A 11 3.72 3.61 9.54
CA ASP A 11 4.67 4.67 9.24
C ASP A 11 5.84 4.18 8.38
N THR A 12 6.29 2.94 8.62
CA THR A 12 7.32 2.29 7.79
C THR A 12 6.78 2.03 6.38
N LEU A 13 5.55 1.54 6.28
CA LEU A 13 4.83 1.32 5.02
C LEU A 13 4.68 2.62 4.23
N LYS A 14 4.20 3.68 4.89
CA LYS A 14 4.12 5.02 4.31
C LYS A 14 5.50 5.47 3.85
N SER A 15 6.52 5.40 4.70
CA SER A 15 7.87 5.84 4.34
C SER A 15 8.45 5.07 3.14
N TRP A 16 8.24 3.76 3.05
CA TRP A 16 8.73 2.94 1.95
C TRP A 16 7.96 3.24 0.65
N TYR A 17 6.63 3.28 0.73
CA TYR A 17 5.79 3.56 -0.42
C TYR A 17 5.92 5.00 -0.95
N LEU A 18 6.13 5.96 -0.06
CA LEU A 18 6.32 7.38 -0.38
C LEU A 18 7.71 7.68 -0.96
N SER A 19 8.70 6.84 -0.67
CA SER A 19 10.07 7.00 -1.17
C SER A 19 10.32 6.32 -2.51
N LEU A 20 9.38 5.49 -3.00
CA LEU A 20 9.49 4.75 -4.25
C LEU A 20 8.72 5.43 -5.38
N ASP A 21 9.43 5.71 -6.47
CA ASP A 21 8.82 6.14 -7.73
C ASP A 21 8.29 4.93 -8.50
N LEU A 22 7.10 4.46 -8.12
CA LEU A 22 6.46 3.30 -8.75
C LEU A 22 5.92 3.60 -10.15
N SER A 23 6.07 4.83 -10.68
CA SER A 23 5.58 5.19 -12.01
C SER A 23 6.24 4.37 -13.13
N HIS A 24 7.52 3.98 -12.95
CA HIS A 24 8.32 3.28 -13.96
C HIS A 24 8.83 1.88 -13.52
N HIS A 25 8.47 1.40 -12.32
CA HIS A 25 9.06 0.18 -11.76
C HIS A 25 8.48 -1.15 -12.28
N ILE A 26 9.36 -2.16 -12.30
CA ILE A 26 9.16 -3.52 -12.83
C ILE A 26 8.51 -4.42 -11.75
N LYS A 27 7.79 -5.44 -12.23
CA LYS A 27 6.91 -6.43 -11.59
C LYS A 27 7.11 -6.70 -10.08
N ASP A 28 8.34 -6.90 -9.62
CA ASP A 28 8.60 -7.40 -8.26
C ASP A 28 8.23 -6.40 -7.15
N GLN A 29 8.47 -5.10 -7.33
CA GLN A 29 8.14 -4.10 -6.29
C GLN A 29 6.63 -3.85 -6.13
N VAL A 30 5.82 -4.22 -7.12
CA VAL A 30 4.36 -4.09 -7.04
C VAL A 30 3.70 -5.35 -6.47
N SER A 31 4.34 -6.51 -6.61
CA SER A 31 3.89 -7.73 -5.91
C SER A 31 4.03 -7.60 -4.40
N ASP A 32 5.10 -6.92 -3.93
CA ASP A 32 5.25 -6.58 -2.51
C ASP A 32 4.13 -5.64 -2.03
N LEU A 33 3.62 -4.77 -2.92
CA LEU A 33 2.54 -3.83 -2.59
C LEU A 33 1.21 -4.54 -2.32
N GLU A 34 0.85 -5.51 -3.15
CA GLU A 34 -0.38 -6.28 -2.99
C GLU A 34 -0.43 -6.95 -1.61
N ILE A 35 0.65 -7.68 -1.27
CA ILE A 35 0.79 -8.36 0.03
C ILE A 35 0.69 -7.35 1.17
N MET A 36 1.39 -6.22 1.07
CA MET A 36 1.37 -5.20 2.11
C MET A 36 -0.02 -4.57 2.31
N LEU A 37 -0.77 -4.29 1.24
CA LEU A 37 -2.12 -3.72 1.36
C LEU A 37 -3.10 -4.73 1.95
N SER A 38 -2.98 -6.01 1.59
CA SER A 38 -3.73 -7.10 2.22
C SER A 38 -3.40 -7.25 3.71
N ASP A 39 -2.12 -7.21 4.10
CA ASP A 39 -1.71 -7.27 5.51
C ASP A 39 -2.26 -6.09 6.31
N ILE A 40 -2.29 -4.88 5.75
CA ILE A 40 -2.92 -3.71 6.38
C ILE A 40 -4.41 -3.99 6.62
N LYS A 41 -5.13 -4.48 5.62
CA LYS A 41 -6.56 -4.80 5.77
C LYS A 41 -6.80 -5.89 6.82
N ASP A 42 -6.00 -6.95 6.80
CA ASP A 42 -6.16 -8.10 7.70
C ASP A 42 -5.83 -7.75 9.15
N ILE A 43 -4.83 -6.89 9.38
CA ILE A 43 -4.37 -6.51 10.72
C ILE A 43 -5.16 -5.31 11.27
N LEU A 44 -5.43 -4.30 10.43
CA LEU A 44 -5.96 -3.00 10.85
C LEU A 44 -7.40 -2.74 10.41
N GLY A 45 -7.94 -3.56 9.51
CA GLY A 45 -9.26 -3.41 8.94
C GLY A 45 -9.31 -2.52 7.70
N GLU A 46 -10.40 -2.67 6.95
CA GLU A 46 -10.63 -1.97 5.67
C GLU A 46 -10.67 -0.44 5.82
N GLU A 47 -11.25 0.08 6.91
CA GLU A 47 -11.31 1.53 7.17
C GLU A 47 -9.90 2.14 7.20
N LYS A 48 -8.96 1.46 7.87
CA LYS A 48 -7.57 1.93 7.96
C LYS A 48 -6.83 1.81 6.64
N LEU A 49 -7.11 0.77 5.86
CA LEU A 49 -6.61 0.65 4.48
C LEU A 49 -7.07 1.86 3.64
N ARG A 50 -8.35 2.23 3.69
CA ARG A 50 -8.89 3.38 2.94
C ARG A 50 -8.27 4.72 3.38
N GLU A 51 -8.01 4.92 4.67
CA GLU A 51 -7.26 6.08 5.16
C GLU A 51 -5.84 6.13 4.59
N VAL A 52 -5.13 5.00 4.59
CA VAL A 52 -3.80 4.89 3.99
C VAL A 52 -3.88 5.25 2.52
N LEU A 53 -4.77 4.64 1.73
CA LEU A 53 -4.94 4.92 0.29
C LEU A 53 -5.30 6.39 -0.02
N SER A 54 -5.95 7.07 0.91
CA SER A 54 -6.34 8.48 0.80
C SER A 54 -5.27 9.47 1.26
N CYS A 55 -4.14 8.99 1.79
CA CYS A 55 -3.01 9.81 2.25
C CYS A 55 -2.49 10.69 1.09
N SER A 56 -2.43 12.00 1.30
CA SER A 56 -2.07 12.99 0.26
C SER A 56 -0.59 12.94 -0.11
N GLU A 57 0.23 12.37 0.76
CA GLU A 57 1.64 12.11 0.54
C GLU A 57 1.82 11.10 -0.60
N PHE A 58 0.85 10.22 -0.87
CA PHE A 58 0.95 9.28 -1.99
C PHE A 58 1.04 9.98 -3.33
N LEU A 59 2.16 9.75 -4.01
CA LEU A 59 2.43 10.30 -5.33
C LEU A 59 1.26 9.99 -6.28
N PRO A 60 0.57 11.02 -6.81
CA PRO A 60 -0.51 10.83 -7.77
C PRO A 60 -0.07 10.03 -9.00
N GLU A 61 1.21 10.09 -9.36
CA GLU A 61 1.83 9.34 -10.44
C GLU A 61 1.81 7.82 -10.19
N ASN A 62 2.05 7.39 -8.95
CA ASN A 62 1.99 5.97 -8.57
C ASN A 62 0.57 5.42 -8.75
N LYS A 63 -0.46 6.22 -8.42
CA LYS A 63 -1.87 5.85 -8.62
C LYS A 63 -2.27 5.74 -10.10
N LYS A 64 -1.46 6.26 -11.03
CA LYS A 64 -1.69 6.11 -12.47
C LYS A 64 -1.12 4.79 -13.02
N ASN A 65 -0.20 4.13 -12.31
CA ASN A 65 0.33 2.83 -12.70
C ASN A 65 -0.77 1.76 -12.59
N GLN A 66 -1.00 1.02 -13.67
CA GLN A 66 -2.06 0.00 -13.73
C GLN A 66 -1.87 -1.08 -12.66
N ARG A 67 -0.63 -1.53 -12.41
CA ARG A 67 -0.39 -2.58 -11.40
C ARG A 67 -0.65 -2.10 -9.98
N VAL A 68 -0.39 -0.82 -9.69
CA VAL A 68 -0.73 -0.21 -8.40
C VAL A 68 -2.25 -0.20 -8.22
N LYS A 69 -3.00 0.10 -9.29
CA LYS A 69 -4.47 0.01 -9.25
C LYS A 69 -4.93 -1.43 -9.03
N ASP A 70 -4.32 -2.40 -9.71
CA ASP A 70 -4.66 -3.81 -9.58
C ASP A 70 -4.41 -4.31 -8.14
N ALA A 71 -3.27 -3.94 -7.53
CA ALA A 71 -2.95 -4.27 -6.14
C ALA A 71 -3.91 -3.61 -5.14
N ILE A 72 -4.33 -2.36 -5.40
CA ILE A 72 -5.34 -1.67 -4.59
C ILE A 72 -6.71 -2.36 -4.71
N ALA A 73 -7.13 -2.68 -5.94
CA ALA A 73 -8.41 -3.36 -6.20
C ALA A 73 -8.44 -4.74 -5.52
N PHE A 74 -7.35 -5.51 -5.64
CA PHE A 74 -7.19 -6.78 -4.95
C PHE A 74 -7.33 -6.62 -3.43
N ALA A 75 -6.62 -5.68 -2.81
CA ALA A 75 -6.70 -5.47 -1.38
C ALA A 75 -8.09 -4.99 -0.93
N LEU A 76 -8.83 -4.25 -1.75
CA LEU A 76 -10.18 -3.79 -1.44
C LEU A 76 -11.28 -4.83 -1.75
N ASP A 77 -10.94 -6.01 -2.28
CA ASP A 77 -11.88 -6.97 -2.87
C ASP A 77 -12.84 -6.32 -3.89
N GLU A 78 -12.36 -5.30 -4.61
CA GLU A 78 -13.12 -4.66 -5.69
C GLU A 78 -12.90 -5.47 -6.98
N ASP A 79 -13.79 -6.46 -7.19
CA ASP A 79 -13.87 -7.33 -8.38
C ASP A 79 -14.52 -6.60 -9.59
#